data_AF-A0AAW2R489-F1
#
_entry.id   AF-A0AAW2R489-F1
#
_cell.length_a   1.000
_cell.length_b   1.000
_cell.length_c   1.000
_cell.angle_alpha   90.00
_cell.angle_beta   90.00
_cell.angle_gamma   90.00
#
_symmetry.space_group_name_H-M   'P 1'
#
loop_
_entity.id
_entity.type
_entity.pdbx_description
1 polymer ?
#
loop_
_entity_poly.entity_id
_entity_poly.type
_entity_poly.pdbx_seq_one_letter_code
_entity_poly.pdbx_strand_id
1 'polypeptide(L)'
;MSDEFKTSPYRRYRDDVEAGNSSRNYDEDEDEGSGPFDIVRTKSAPVDRLRRWRDPCRPGVRDAVQLCINAGVKVRMVTGDNLQTARAIALECGILGSNADATEPNLIEGKTFRNFSETQRLEVADKISVMGRSSPNDKLLLVQALRKRGHVVAVTGDGTNDAPALHEADIGLAMGIQGTEVAKESSDIIILDDNFASVVKVVRWGRSVYANIQKFIQFQLTVNVAALIINVVAAVSSGNVPLNAVQLLWVNLIMDTLGALALATEPPTDHLMRRPPVGRREPLITNIMWRNLLIQALYQVTVLLVLNFAGRSILNLGHDTSDHAFKVKNTLIFNAFVFCQVFNEFNARKPDEINVWKGVTRNHLFMGIVGLEVVLQVIIIFFLGKFTSTVRLSWKLWLVSLAIAFVSWPLAAVGKLIPVPERPFGEYFTKKRHQQKNPSGK
;
A
#
# COMPACT_ATOMS: atom_id res chain seq x y z
N MET A 1 -30.58 44.60 44.38
CA MET A 1 -30.23 45.81 43.61
C MET A 1 -30.11 45.35 42.16
N SER A 2 -31.25 45.15 41.49
CA SER A 2 -31.94 46.11 40.58
C SER A 2 -31.26 46.14 39.21
N ASP A 3 -31.72 45.30 38.28
CA ASP A 3 -32.45 45.63 37.02
C ASP A 3 -31.43 45.51 35.85
N GLU A 4 -31.67 44.86 34.70
CA GLU A 4 -32.82 44.89 33.80
C GLU A 4 -33.03 43.55 33.07
N PHE A 5 -34.30 43.15 32.91
CA PHE A 5 -34.79 42.09 32.04
C PHE A 5 -35.75 42.72 31.01
N LYS A 6 -35.49 42.60 29.70
CA LYS A 6 -36.49 42.83 28.62
C LYS A 6 -36.32 41.87 27.44
N THR A 7 -37.09 40.79 27.51
CA THR A 7 -37.98 40.18 26.48
C THR A 7 -37.63 40.15 24.98
N SER A 8 -37.64 38.92 24.46
CA SER A 8 -37.78 38.44 23.06
C SER A 8 -39.10 38.88 22.37
N PRO A 9 -39.21 38.76 21.02
CA PRO A 9 -40.36 38.03 20.51
C PRO A 9 -40.08 37.09 19.33
N TYR A 10 -40.41 35.81 19.51
CA TYR A 10 -40.92 34.93 18.45
C TYR A 10 -42.37 35.32 18.13
N ARG A 11 -42.77 35.36 16.84
CA ARG A 11 -44.18 35.44 16.45
C ARG A 11 -44.49 34.51 15.26
N ARG A 12 -45.31 33.48 15.52
CA ARG A 12 -46.10 32.73 14.51
C ARG A 12 -47.20 33.65 13.97
N TYR A 13 -47.64 33.44 12.73
CA TYR A 13 -49.07 33.34 12.39
C TYR A 13 -49.28 32.61 11.05
N ARG A 14 -50.39 31.89 10.97
CA ARG A 14 -50.91 31.08 9.86
C ARG A 14 -52.29 31.67 9.52
N ASP A 15 -52.57 31.83 8.23
CA ASP A 15 -53.86 32.10 7.55
C ASP A 15 -54.59 33.43 7.84
N ASP A 16 -54.88 34.21 6.79
CA ASP A 16 -56.25 34.59 6.40
C ASP A 16 -56.31 35.39 5.09
N VAL A 17 -57.50 35.29 4.48
CA VAL A 17 -57.92 35.60 3.10
C VAL A 17 -58.53 37.01 3.02
N GLU A 18 -58.68 37.53 1.80
CA GLU A 18 -59.57 38.64 1.37
C GLU A 18 -59.00 40.07 1.38
N ALA A 19 -58.61 40.55 0.19
CA ALA A 19 -59.02 41.86 -0.33
C ALA A 19 -58.65 42.01 -1.83
N GLY A 20 -59.64 42.34 -2.66
CA GLY A 20 -59.43 43.05 -3.93
C GLY A 20 -59.91 42.36 -5.21
N ASN A 21 -61.23 42.37 -5.44
CA ASN A 21 -61.84 42.10 -6.74
C ASN A 21 -61.72 43.33 -7.66
N SER A 22 -61.22 43.20 -8.89
CA SER A 22 -61.74 43.98 -10.03
C SER A 22 -61.25 43.43 -11.39
N SER A 23 -62.23 43.30 -12.27
CA SER A 23 -62.24 42.76 -13.63
C SER A 23 -61.28 43.45 -14.60
N ARG A 24 -60.62 42.68 -15.48
CA ARG A 24 -60.27 43.14 -16.85
C ARG A 24 -60.05 41.97 -17.81
N ASN A 25 -60.86 42.03 -18.88
CA ASN A 25 -60.91 41.35 -20.17
C ASN A 25 -59.95 40.20 -20.51
N TYR A 26 -60.57 39.16 -21.08
CA TYR A 26 -60.00 38.29 -22.08
C TYR A 26 -59.45 39.11 -23.25
N ASP A 27 -58.19 38.90 -23.59
CA ASP A 27 -57.70 38.89 -24.97
C ASP A 27 -56.70 37.73 -25.05
N GLU A 28 -56.98 36.84 -26.00
CA GLU A 28 -56.11 35.74 -26.44
C GLU A 28 -54.79 36.31 -26.97
N ASP A 29 -53.65 35.72 -26.62
CA ASP A 29 -52.48 35.54 -27.50
C ASP A 29 -51.34 34.81 -26.75
N GLU A 30 -51.07 33.59 -27.24
CA GLU A 30 -49.77 32.89 -27.37
C GLU A 30 -48.69 33.02 -26.28
N ASP A 31 -48.50 31.97 -25.48
CA ASP A 31 -47.27 31.13 -25.45
C ASP A 31 -47.38 30.07 -24.33
N GLU A 32 -47.97 28.91 -24.64
CA GLU A 32 -47.76 27.70 -23.84
C GLU A 32 -46.43 27.06 -24.25
N GLY A 33 -45.38 27.25 -23.45
CA GLY A 33 -44.21 26.40 -23.56
C GLY A 33 -42.94 26.91 -22.89
N SER A 34 -42.68 26.44 -21.67
CA SER A 34 -41.38 25.85 -21.26
C SER A 34 -41.29 25.70 -19.73
N GLY A 35 -42.00 24.72 -19.18
CA GLY A 35 -41.69 24.20 -17.85
C GLY A 35 -40.65 23.07 -17.95
N PRO A 36 -39.74 22.87 -16.96
CA PRO A 36 -38.77 21.77 -16.95
C PRO A 36 -39.42 20.37 -16.88
N PHE A 37 -40.74 20.31 -16.73
CA PHE A 37 -41.53 19.10 -16.53
C PHE A 37 -42.71 19.00 -17.50
N ASP A 38 -42.51 19.40 -18.75
CA ASP A 38 -43.45 19.04 -19.81
C ASP A 38 -43.34 17.54 -20.13
N ILE A 39 -44.28 16.74 -19.64
CA ILE A 39 -44.41 15.32 -19.98
C ILE A 39 -44.98 15.21 -21.40
N VAL A 40 -44.20 15.59 -22.40
CA VAL A 40 -44.51 15.27 -23.80
C VAL A 40 -44.43 13.76 -23.94
N ARG A 41 -45.59 13.13 -24.23
CA ARG A 41 -45.79 11.70 -24.54
C ARG A 41 -44.49 10.96 -24.87
N THR A 42 -43.99 10.17 -23.91
CA THR A 42 -42.86 9.24 -24.10
C THR A 42 -43.08 8.23 -25.22
N LYS A 43 -44.34 8.00 -25.62
CA LYS A 43 -44.73 7.10 -26.72
C LYS A 43 -44.30 7.58 -28.13
N SER A 44 -43.97 8.85 -28.31
CA SER A 44 -43.61 9.43 -29.63
C SER A 44 -42.27 10.15 -29.65
N ALA A 45 -41.40 9.91 -28.66
CA ALA A 45 -40.06 10.47 -28.65
C ALA A 45 -39.20 9.82 -29.76
N PRO A 46 -38.50 10.62 -30.60
CA PRO A 46 -37.59 10.07 -31.60
C PRO A 46 -36.49 9.21 -30.95
N VAL A 47 -36.05 8.16 -31.64
CA VAL A 47 -35.11 7.15 -31.11
C VAL A 47 -33.80 7.78 -30.60
N ASP A 48 -33.34 8.87 -31.23
CA ASP A 48 -32.16 9.60 -30.78
C ASP A 48 -32.35 10.32 -29.44
N ARG A 49 -33.58 10.77 -29.14
CA ARG A 49 -33.94 11.35 -27.84
C ARG A 49 -34.04 10.25 -26.77
N LEU A 50 -34.56 9.07 -27.11
CA LEU A 50 -34.55 7.90 -26.22
C LEU A 50 -33.14 7.38 -25.95
N ARG A 51 -32.22 7.46 -26.93
CA ARG A 51 -30.81 7.12 -26.75
C ARG A 51 -30.10 8.04 -25.76
N ARG A 52 -30.49 9.32 -25.67
CA ARG A 52 -29.94 10.28 -24.69
C ARG A 52 -30.34 10.00 -23.24
N TRP A 53 -31.40 9.22 -23.01
CA TRP A 53 -31.79 8.76 -21.66
C TRP A 53 -31.04 7.50 -21.21
N ARG A 54 -30.19 6.94 -22.07
CA ARG A 54 -29.28 5.87 -21.70
C ARG A 54 -28.08 6.50 -21.00
N ASP A 55 -27.70 5.99 -19.84
CA ASP A 55 -26.46 6.37 -19.15
C ASP A 55 -25.30 5.52 -19.70
N PRO A 56 -24.43 6.06 -20.57
CA PRO A 56 -23.35 5.29 -21.17
C PRO A 56 -22.20 5.06 -20.17
N CYS A 57 -21.45 3.96 -20.34
CA CYS A 57 -20.20 3.77 -19.59
C CYS A 57 -19.25 4.98 -19.86
N ARG A 58 -18.69 5.57 -18.80
CA ARG A 58 -17.72 6.67 -18.94
C ARG A 58 -16.49 6.21 -19.74
N PRO A 59 -15.86 7.10 -20.53
CA PRO A 59 -14.66 6.75 -21.28
C PRO A 59 -13.54 6.26 -20.34
N GLY A 60 -12.85 5.19 -20.73
CA GLY A 60 -11.76 4.59 -19.97
C GLY A 60 -12.17 3.62 -18.85
N VAL A 61 -13.47 3.50 -18.53
CA VAL A 61 -13.93 2.54 -17.49
C VAL A 61 -13.62 1.10 -17.89
N ARG A 62 -13.82 0.74 -19.17
CA ARG A 62 -13.53 -0.61 -19.67
C ARG A 62 -12.06 -0.98 -19.49
N ASP A 63 -11.15 -0.07 -19.84
CA ASP A 63 -9.71 -0.29 -19.68
C ASP A 63 -9.33 -0.39 -18.19
N ALA A 64 -9.94 0.44 -17.34
CA ALA A 64 -9.74 0.40 -15.90
C ALA A 64 -10.23 -0.92 -15.27
N VAL A 65 -11.40 -1.41 -15.68
CA VAL A 65 -11.94 -2.72 -15.27
C VAL A 65 -11.00 -3.83 -15.71
N GLN A 66 -10.53 -3.81 -16.95
CA GLN A 66 -9.60 -4.83 -17.44
C GLN A 66 -8.26 -4.80 -16.69
N LEU A 67 -7.74 -3.61 -16.35
CA LEU A 67 -6.53 -3.48 -15.53
C LEU A 67 -6.72 -4.06 -14.13
N CYS A 68 -7.88 -3.85 -13.50
CA CYS A 68 -8.21 -4.47 -12.21
C CYS A 68 -8.28 -6.00 -12.32
N ILE A 69 -8.98 -6.53 -13.33
CA ILE A 69 -9.12 -7.97 -13.56
C ILE A 69 -7.75 -8.62 -13.81
N ASN A 70 -6.93 -8.02 -14.67
CA ASN A 70 -5.56 -8.49 -14.96
C ASN A 70 -4.66 -8.45 -13.71
N ALA A 71 -4.94 -7.55 -12.78
CA ALA A 71 -4.26 -7.44 -11.49
C ALA A 71 -4.81 -8.41 -10.43
N GLY A 72 -5.79 -9.27 -10.77
CA GLY A 72 -6.43 -10.21 -9.86
C GLY A 72 -7.46 -9.56 -8.91
N VAL A 73 -7.92 -8.34 -9.20
CA VAL A 73 -8.98 -7.65 -8.46
C VAL A 73 -10.32 -7.91 -9.16
N LYS A 74 -11.22 -8.65 -8.50
CA LYS A 74 -12.56 -8.92 -9.04
C LYS A 74 -13.47 -7.70 -8.86
N VAL A 75 -13.79 -7.04 -9.98
CA VAL A 75 -14.75 -5.93 -10.02
C VAL A 75 -16.18 -6.48 -10.00
N ARG A 76 -17.05 -5.86 -9.20
CA ARG A 76 -18.47 -6.24 -9.09
C ARG A 76 -19.34 -5.00 -9.24
N MET A 77 -20.44 -5.12 -9.96
CA MET A 77 -21.43 -4.05 -10.13
C MET A 77 -22.65 -4.33 -9.25
N VAL A 78 -23.05 -3.38 -8.42
CA VAL A 78 -24.27 -3.47 -7.62
C VAL A 78 -25.09 -2.21 -7.82
N THR A 79 -26.25 -2.35 -8.48
CA THR A 79 -27.09 -1.21 -8.88
C THR A 79 -28.55 -1.41 -8.48
N GLY A 80 -29.26 -0.29 -8.29
CA GLY A 80 -30.71 -0.25 -8.15
C GLY A 80 -31.45 -0.47 -9.48
N ASP A 81 -30.75 -0.40 -10.61
CA ASP A 81 -31.34 -0.57 -11.94
C ASP A 81 -31.89 -1.98 -12.18
N ASN A 82 -32.77 -2.09 -13.17
CA ASN A 82 -33.29 -3.38 -13.60
C ASN A 82 -32.17 -4.33 -14.07
N LEU A 83 -32.37 -5.64 -13.88
CA LEU A 83 -31.36 -6.66 -14.16
C LEU A 83 -30.88 -6.64 -15.62
N GLN A 84 -31.77 -6.35 -16.56
CA GLN A 84 -31.44 -6.25 -17.99
C GLN A 84 -30.51 -5.06 -18.30
N THR A 85 -30.76 -3.91 -17.66
CA THR A 85 -29.90 -2.72 -17.79
C THR A 85 -28.53 -2.98 -17.18
N ALA A 86 -28.50 -3.52 -15.95
CA ALA A 86 -27.27 -3.89 -15.28
C ALA A 86 -26.43 -4.88 -16.11
N ARG A 87 -27.09 -5.88 -16.73
CA ARG A 87 -26.44 -6.83 -17.64
C ARG A 87 -25.82 -6.13 -18.85
N ALA A 88 -26.54 -5.22 -19.50
CA ALA A 88 -26.04 -4.51 -20.68
C ALA A 88 -24.81 -3.65 -20.34
N ILE A 89 -24.87 -2.86 -19.25
CA ILE A 89 -23.76 -2.01 -18.81
C ILE A 89 -22.57 -2.87 -18.37
N ALA A 90 -22.80 -3.97 -17.65
CA ALA A 90 -21.72 -4.86 -17.21
C ALA A 90 -20.98 -5.55 -18.36
N LEU A 91 -21.67 -5.87 -19.46
CA LEU A 91 -21.04 -6.39 -20.69
C LEU A 91 -20.24 -5.29 -21.41
N GLU A 92 -20.80 -4.08 -21.52
CA GLU A 92 -20.14 -2.93 -22.17
C GLU A 92 -18.85 -2.52 -21.44
N CYS A 93 -18.93 -2.42 -20.11
CA CYS A 93 -17.80 -2.08 -19.25
C CYS A 93 -16.81 -3.26 -19.05
N GLY A 94 -17.11 -4.48 -19.53
CA GLY A 94 -16.21 -5.64 -19.46
C GLY A 94 -16.13 -6.34 -18.09
N ILE A 95 -17.14 -6.15 -17.23
CA ILE A 95 -17.26 -6.86 -15.94
C ILE A 95 -17.73 -8.30 -16.18
N LEU A 96 -18.64 -8.49 -17.13
CA LEU A 96 -19.04 -9.81 -17.64
C LEU A 96 -18.31 -10.05 -18.96
N GLY A 97 -17.63 -11.19 -19.10
CA GLY A 97 -16.83 -11.50 -20.27
C GLY A 97 -17.66 -11.87 -21.50
N SER A 98 -18.79 -12.53 -21.29
CA SER A 98 -19.67 -12.98 -22.36
C SER A 98 -21.13 -13.07 -21.91
N ASN A 99 -22.04 -13.23 -22.88
CA ASN A 99 -23.45 -13.51 -22.60
C ASN A 99 -23.66 -14.85 -21.87
N ALA A 100 -22.71 -15.79 -21.96
CA ALA A 100 -22.77 -17.05 -21.23
C ALA A 100 -22.48 -16.85 -19.72
N ASP A 101 -21.68 -15.83 -19.38
CA ASP A 101 -21.39 -15.47 -17.99
C ASP A 101 -22.52 -14.65 -17.35
N ALA A 102 -23.47 -14.17 -18.15
CA ALA A 102 -24.59 -13.33 -17.73
C ALA A 102 -25.82 -14.14 -17.27
N THR A 103 -25.58 -15.22 -16.54
CA THR A 103 -26.61 -16.08 -15.93
C THR A 103 -26.39 -16.20 -14.43
N GLU A 104 -27.37 -16.72 -13.71
CA GLU A 104 -27.17 -17.09 -12.30
C GLU A 104 -26.04 -18.14 -12.20
N PRO A 105 -25.16 -18.06 -11.18
CA PRO A 105 -25.16 -17.13 -10.04
C PRO A 105 -24.37 -15.82 -10.25
N ASN A 106 -23.80 -15.57 -11.43
CA ASN A 106 -22.96 -14.39 -11.69
C ASN A 106 -23.78 -13.09 -11.79
N LEU A 107 -25.00 -13.18 -12.32
CA LEU A 107 -25.99 -12.11 -12.42
C LEU A 107 -27.21 -12.48 -11.57
N ILE A 108 -27.55 -11.66 -10.57
CA ILE A 108 -28.66 -11.96 -9.64
C ILE A 108 -29.46 -10.70 -9.29
N GLU A 109 -30.72 -10.86 -8.90
CA GLU A 109 -31.52 -9.79 -8.30
C GLU A 109 -31.28 -9.67 -6.78
N GLY A 110 -31.28 -8.44 -6.27
CA GLY A 110 -31.13 -8.17 -4.83
C GLY A 110 -32.15 -8.91 -3.96
N LYS A 111 -33.40 -9.04 -4.44
CA LYS A 111 -34.46 -9.80 -3.74
C LYS A 111 -34.11 -11.28 -3.56
N THR A 112 -33.59 -11.92 -4.61
CA THR A 112 -33.15 -13.32 -4.56
C THR A 112 -32.00 -13.48 -3.59
N PHE A 113 -31.01 -12.58 -3.64
CA PHE A 113 -29.86 -12.60 -2.74
C PHE A 113 -30.24 -12.44 -1.26
N ARG A 114 -31.17 -11.52 -0.95
CA ARG A 114 -31.65 -11.30 0.42
C ARG A 114 -32.35 -12.54 1.01
N ASN A 115 -33.09 -13.26 0.17
CA ASN A 115 -33.87 -14.43 0.58
C ASN A 115 -33.02 -15.68 0.82
N PHE A 116 -31.75 -15.69 0.44
CA PHE A 116 -30.84 -16.79 0.74
C PHE A 116 -30.55 -16.88 2.24
N SER A 117 -30.31 -18.11 2.71
CA SER A 117 -29.76 -18.33 4.05
C SER A 117 -28.36 -17.71 4.16
N GLU A 118 -27.87 -17.49 5.37
CA GLU A 118 -26.52 -16.94 5.56
C GLU A 118 -25.44 -17.83 4.92
N THR A 119 -25.56 -19.15 5.05
CA THR A 119 -24.62 -20.11 4.45
C THR A 119 -24.63 -20.04 2.93
N GLN A 120 -25.82 -20.00 2.31
CA GLN A 120 -25.98 -19.84 0.86
C GLN A 120 -25.41 -18.50 0.38
N ARG A 121 -25.63 -17.40 1.12
CA ARG A 121 -25.07 -16.10 0.77
C ARG A 121 -23.55 -16.13 0.74
N LEU A 122 -22.91 -16.77 1.71
CA LEU A 122 -21.45 -16.90 1.73
C LEU A 122 -20.92 -17.70 0.53
N GLU A 123 -21.58 -18.78 0.14
CA GLU A 123 -21.16 -19.59 -1.01
C GLU A 123 -21.37 -18.90 -2.36
N VAL A 124 -22.45 -18.12 -2.49
CA VAL A 124 -22.82 -17.47 -3.74
C VAL A 124 -22.11 -16.12 -3.92
N ALA A 125 -21.78 -15.41 -2.83
CA ALA A 125 -21.13 -14.10 -2.86
C ALA A 125 -19.83 -14.06 -3.71
N ASP A 126 -19.04 -15.14 -3.67
CA ASP A 126 -17.79 -15.21 -4.44
C ASP A 126 -18.04 -15.24 -5.95
N LYS A 127 -19.17 -15.81 -6.38
CA LYS A 127 -19.53 -15.96 -7.79
C LYS A 127 -20.17 -14.71 -8.36
N ILE A 128 -21.03 -14.04 -7.58
CA ILE A 128 -21.74 -12.80 -7.99
C ILE A 128 -20.76 -11.78 -8.56
N SER A 129 -21.06 -11.31 -9.77
CA SER A 129 -20.35 -10.25 -10.47
C SER A 129 -21.24 -9.03 -10.71
N VAL A 130 -22.56 -9.25 -10.87
CA VAL A 130 -23.54 -8.19 -11.06
C VAL A 130 -24.79 -8.47 -10.22
N MET A 131 -25.23 -7.46 -9.47
CA MET A 131 -26.49 -7.49 -8.73
C MET A 131 -27.37 -6.31 -9.16
N GLY A 132 -28.52 -6.61 -9.75
CA GLY A 132 -29.54 -5.63 -10.14
C GLY A 132 -30.67 -5.51 -9.12
N ARG A 133 -31.47 -4.44 -9.19
CA ARG A 133 -32.57 -4.12 -8.27
C ARG A 133 -32.16 -4.22 -6.80
N SER A 134 -30.94 -3.78 -6.50
CA SER A 134 -30.35 -3.86 -5.17
C SER A 134 -30.82 -2.72 -4.29
N SER A 135 -31.19 -3.04 -3.04
CA SER A 135 -31.43 -2.04 -2.00
C SER A 135 -30.15 -1.73 -1.21
N PRO A 136 -30.12 -0.65 -0.41
CA PRO A 136 -29.00 -0.33 0.50
C PRO A 136 -28.59 -1.52 1.38
N ASN A 137 -29.58 -2.25 1.91
CA ASN A 137 -29.34 -3.40 2.76
C ASN A 137 -28.74 -4.58 2.00
N ASP A 138 -29.07 -4.76 0.71
CA ASP A 138 -28.52 -5.85 -0.09
C ASP A 138 -27.03 -5.61 -0.42
N LYS A 139 -26.65 -4.35 -0.67
CA LYS A 139 -25.25 -3.92 -0.80
C LYS A 139 -24.47 -4.27 0.46
N LEU A 140 -24.99 -3.88 1.62
CA LEU A 140 -24.37 -4.17 2.92
C LEU A 140 -24.21 -5.68 3.16
N LEU A 141 -25.26 -6.47 2.91
CA LEU A 141 -25.23 -7.93 3.08
C LEU A 141 -24.17 -8.60 2.17
N LEU A 142 -23.99 -8.10 0.95
CA LEU A 142 -22.96 -8.62 0.05
C LEU A 142 -21.56 -8.33 0.56
N VAL A 143 -21.32 -7.10 1.03
CA VAL A 143 -20.03 -6.68 1.63
C VAL A 143 -19.71 -7.55 2.84
N GLN A 144 -20.67 -7.73 3.76
CA GLN A 144 -20.50 -8.59 4.93
C GLN A 144 -20.20 -10.05 4.55
N ALA A 145 -20.89 -10.61 3.55
CA ALA A 145 -20.65 -11.97 3.09
C ALA A 145 -19.22 -12.14 2.53
N LEU A 146 -18.77 -11.21 1.70
CA LEU A 146 -17.42 -11.22 1.11
C LEU A 146 -16.33 -11.07 2.19
N ARG A 147 -16.53 -10.17 3.16
CA ARG A 147 -15.60 -9.98 4.29
C ARG A 147 -15.52 -11.23 5.17
N LYS A 148 -16.66 -11.86 5.48
CA LYS A 148 -16.72 -13.12 6.24
C LYS A 148 -16.00 -14.28 5.52
N ARG A 149 -15.98 -14.28 4.18
CA ARG A 149 -15.19 -15.21 3.38
C ARG A 149 -13.67 -14.94 3.41
N GLY A 150 -13.25 -13.81 3.98
CA GLY A 150 -11.85 -13.44 4.11
C GLY A 150 -11.31 -12.56 2.97
N HIS A 151 -12.18 -12.07 2.08
CA HIS A 151 -11.80 -11.09 1.08
C HIS A 151 -11.60 -9.71 1.70
N VAL A 152 -10.71 -8.91 1.10
CA VAL A 152 -10.60 -7.47 1.36
C VAL A 152 -11.51 -6.76 0.37
N VAL A 153 -12.50 -6.03 0.86
CA VAL A 153 -13.56 -5.45 0.04
C VAL A 153 -13.44 -3.93 0.02
N ALA A 154 -13.32 -3.37 -1.18
CA ALA A 154 -13.46 -1.94 -1.42
C ALA A 154 -14.84 -1.65 -2.02
N VAL A 155 -15.54 -0.64 -1.50
CA VAL A 155 -16.87 -0.24 -1.96
C VAL A 155 -16.80 1.19 -2.48
N THR A 156 -17.38 1.42 -3.66
CA THR A 156 -17.57 2.76 -4.21
C THR A 156 -19.03 3.18 -4.09
N GLY A 157 -19.30 4.41 -3.66
CA GLY A 157 -20.67 4.93 -3.54
C GLY A 157 -20.72 6.46 -3.59
N ASP A 158 -21.89 7.00 -3.93
CA ASP A 158 -22.15 8.44 -4.04
C ASP A 158 -23.36 8.87 -3.21
N GLY A 159 -24.35 7.98 -3.01
CA GLY A 159 -25.56 8.27 -2.26
C GLY A 159 -25.46 8.04 -0.75
N THR A 160 -26.37 8.68 0.00
CA THR A 160 -26.63 8.38 1.42
C THR A 160 -26.98 6.91 1.67
N ASN A 161 -27.58 6.27 0.65
CA ASN A 161 -27.91 4.86 0.60
C ASN A 161 -26.68 3.93 0.62
N ASP A 162 -25.51 4.42 0.23
CA ASP A 162 -24.28 3.63 0.20
C ASP A 162 -23.46 3.77 1.48
N ALA A 163 -23.79 4.75 2.34
CA ALA A 163 -23.05 5.03 3.57
C ALA A 163 -22.87 3.80 4.48
N PRO A 164 -23.90 2.95 4.75
CA PRO A 164 -23.70 1.75 5.56
C PRO A 164 -22.71 0.75 4.93
N ALA A 165 -22.77 0.59 3.61
CA ALA A 165 -21.89 -0.34 2.89
C ALA A 165 -20.46 0.20 2.77
N LEU A 166 -20.30 1.53 2.60
CA LEU A 166 -19.02 2.22 2.62
C LEU A 166 -18.33 2.05 3.97
N HIS A 167 -19.07 2.25 5.07
CA HIS A 167 -18.54 2.11 6.43
C HIS A 167 -18.20 0.66 6.80
N GLU A 168 -18.98 -0.32 6.32
CA GLU A 168 -18.74 -1.74 6.57
C GLU A 168 -17.59 -2.31 5.74
N ALA A 169 -17.24 -1.69 4.62
CA ALA A 169 -16.14 -2.12 3.76
C ALA A 169 -14.79 -2.06 4.48
N ASP A 170 -13.79 -2.77 3.97
CA ASP A 170 -12.41 -2.57 4.45
C ASP A 170 -11.82 -1.27 3.90
N ILE A 171 -12.34 -0.78 2.76
CA ILE A 171 -12.00 0.51 2.15
C ILE A 171 -13.27 1.12 1.52
N GLY A 172 -13.73 2.25 2.05
CA GLY A 172 -14.80 3.06 1.47
C GLY A 172 -14.27 4.12 0.48
N LEU A 173 -14.84 4.18 -0.72
CA LEU A 173 -14.49 5.14 -1.78
C LEU A 173 -15.72 6.01 -2.12
N ALA A 174 -15.69 7.29 -1.78
CA ALA A 174 -16.76 8.22 -2.14
C ALA A 174 -16.43 9.04 -3.40
N MET A 175 -17.47 9.40 -4.15
CA MET A 175 -17.36 10.33 -5.28
C MET A 175 -17.26 11.78 -4.77
N GLY A 176 -16.34 12.56 -5.32
CA GLY A 176 -16.05 13.92 -4.85
C GLY A 176 -17.07 14.96 -5.35
N ILE A 177 -17.48 14.85 -6.60
CA ILE A 177 -18.38 15.83 -7.26
C ILE A 177 -19.84 15.44 -7.04
N GLN A 178 -20.20 14.20 -7.38
CA GLN A 178 -21.56 13.68 -7.29
C GLN A 178 -21.90 13.09 -5.92
N GLY A 179 -20.90 12.82 -5.08
CA GLY A 179 -21.13 12.21 -3.77
C GLY A 179 -21.76 13.15 -2.77
N THR A 180 -22.75 12.64 -2.04
CA THR A 180 -23.36 13.29 -0.88
C THR A 180 -22.36 13.43 0.28
N GLU A 181 -22.51 14.44 1.12
CA GLU A 181 -21.63 14.64 2.28
C GLU A 181 -21.64 13.44 3.23
N VAL A 182 -22.80 12.81 3.43
CA VAL A 182 -22.93 11.58 4.23
C VAL A 182 -22.08 10.43 3.66
N ALA A 183 -22.02 10.28 2.34
CA ALA A 183 -21.19 9.27 1.69
C ALA A 183 -19.70 9.58 1.86
N LYS A 184 -19.31 10.86 1.73
CA LYS A 184 -17.91 11.30 1.94
C LYS A 184 -17.45 11.08 3.39
N GLU A 185 -18.28 11.44 4.36
CA GLU A 185 -17.99 11.22 5.79
C GLU A 185 -17.91 9.74 6.16
N SER A 186 -18.62 8.87 5.43
CA SER A 186 -18.61 7.42 5.65
C SER A 186 -17.52 6.68 4.89
N SER A 187 -16.65 7.40 4.15
CA SER A 187 -15.62 6.83 3.28
C SER A 187 -14.19 7.13 3.77
N ASP A 188 -13.24 6.28 3.41
CA ASP A 188 -11.82 6.47 3.74
C ASP A 188 -11.08 7.33 2.69
N ILE A 189 -11.53 7.27 1.43
CA ILE A 189 -10.89 7.93 0.29
C ILE A 189 -11.96 8.60 -0.58
N ILE A 190 -11.75 9.89 -0.89
CA ILE A 190 -12.62 10.67 -1.77
C ILE A 190 -11.99 10.78 -3.17
N ILE A 191 -12.72 10.35 -4.20
CA ILE A 191 -12.31 10.43 -5.60
C ILE A 191 -12.74 11.78 -6.17
N LEU A 192 -11.82 12.73 -6.26
CA LEU A 192 -12.11 14.12 -6.64
C LEU A 192 -12.63 14.28 -8.08
N ASP A 193 -12.32 13.36 -8.99
CA ASP A 193 -12.63 13.45 -10.42
C ASP A 193 -13.80 12.55 -10.86
N ASP A 194 -14.47 11.88 -9.92
CA ASP A 194 -15.59 10.97 -10.18
C ASP A 194 -15.30 9.93 -11.29
N ASN A 195 -14.05 9.50 -11.41
CA ASN A 195 -13.62 8.56 -12.44
C ASN A 195 -13.16 7.24 -11.84
N PHE A 196 -13.75 6.14 -12.30
CA PHE A 196 -13.33 4.79 -11.89
C PHE A 196 -11.84 4.51 -12.19
N ALA A 197 -11.26 5.16 -13.20
CA ALA A 197 -9.83 5.08 -13.46
C ALA A 197 -8.96 5.52 -12.26
N SER A 198 -9.46 6.39 -11.39
CA SER A 198 -8.78 6.81 -10.16
C SER A 198 -8.72 5.68 -9.12
N VAL A 199 -9.69 4.76 -9.10
CA VAL A 199 -9.63 3.54 -8.26
C VAL A 199 -8.42 2.69 -8.62
N VAL A 200 -8.13 2.54 -9.92
CA VAL A 200 -6.94 1.81 -10.40
C VAL A 200 -5.66 2.47 -9.89
N LYS A 201 -5.60 3.81 -9.86
CA LYS A 201 -4.46 4.55 -9.31
C LYS A 201 -4.32 4.27 -7.82
N VAL A 202 -5.40 4.27 -7.05
CA VAL A 202 -5.40 3.94 -5.61
C VAL A 202 -4.82 2.53 -5.39
N VAL A 203 -5.28 1.53 -6.14
CA VAL A 203 -4.74 0.16 -6.04
C VAL A 203 -3.24 0.11 -6.35
N ARG A 204 -2.81 0.82 -7.40
CA ARG A 204 -1.40 0.89 -7.79
C ARG A 204 -0.53 1.53 -6.70
N TRP A 205 -0.99 2.63 -6.11
CA TRP A 205 -0.30 3.30 -5.01
C TRP A 205 -0.27 2.45 -3.74
N GLY A 206 -1.37 1.80 -3.37
CA GLY A 206 -1.41 0.88 -2.23
C GLY A 206 -0.40 -0.25 -2.36
N ARG A 207 -0.31 -0.88 -3.55
CA ARG A 207 0.72 -1.91 -3.84
C ARG A 207 2.14 -1.35 -3.75
N SER A 208 2.36 -0.11 -4.19
CA SER A 208 3.67 0.53 -4.11
C SER A 208 4.10 0.80 -2.68
N VAL A 209 3.19 1.33 -1.85
CA VAL A 209 3.45 1.58 -0.42
C VAL A 209 3.78 0.27 0.29
N TYR A 210 2.99 -0.78 0.06
CA TYR A 210 3.26 -2.10 0.64
C TYR A 210 4.64 -2.64 0.23
N ALA A 211 4.97 -2.58 -1.07
CA ALA A 211 6.27 -3.01 -1.57
C ALA A 211 7.42 -2.19 -0.98
N ASN A 212 7.24 -0.87 -0.81
CA ASN A 212 8.24 0.01 -0.22
C ASN A 212 8.47 -0.29 1.27
N ILE A 213 7.41 -0.59 2.03
CA ILE A 213 7.51 -1.06 3.42
C ILE A 213 8.32 -2.36 3.48
N GLN A 214 8.08 -3.31 2.58
CA GLN A 214 8.87 -4.55 2.54
C GLN A 214 10.36 -4.31 2.25
N LYS A 215 10.69 -3.43 1.30
CA LYS A 215 12.09 -3.06 1.00
C LYS A 215 12.78 -2.45 2.23
N PHE A 216 12.11 -1.52 2.90
CA PHE A 216 12.60 -0.91 4.12
C PHE A 216 12.82 -1.95 5.23
N ILE A 217 11.86 -2.83 5.48
CA ILE A 217 12.00 -3.89 6.50
C ILE A 217 13.16 -4.83 6.16
N GLN A 218 13.34 -5.20 4.89
CA GLN A 218 14.48 -6.04 4.49
C GLN A 218 15.81 -5.36 4.83
N PHE A 219 15.94 -4.07 4.51
CA PHE A 219 17.12 -3.28 4.82
C PHE A 219 17.36 -3.21 6.34
N GLN A 220 16.36 -2.71 7.08
CA GLN A 220 16.42 -2.48 8.53
C GLN A 220 16.74 -3.77 9.30
N LEU A 221 16.12 -4.88 8.92
CA LEU A 221 16.35 -6.15 9.62
C LEU A 221 17.76 -6.69 9.34
N THR A 222 18.29 -6.49 8.13
CA THR A 222 19.67 -6.89 7.80
C THR A 222 20.68 -6.11 8.63
N VAL A 223 20.52 -4.79 8.74
CA VAL A 223 21.38 -3.90 9.55
C VAL A 223 21.37 -4.35 11.02
N ASN A 224 20.17 -4.50 11.60
CA ASN A 224 20.03 -4.85 13.02
C ASN A 224 20.56 -6.25 13.35
N VAL A 225 20.25 -7.24 12.52
CA VAL A 225 20.72 -8.62 12.73
C VAL A 225 22.24 -8.68 12.62
N ALA A 226 22.84 -8.03 11.62
CA ALA A 226 24.30 -8.00 11.47
C ALA A 226 24.97 -7.28 12.65
N ALA A 227 24.50 -6.09 13.03
CA ALA A 227 25.03 -5.33 14.16
C ALA A 227 24.98 -6.12 15.47
N LEU A 228 23.84 -6.78 15.75
CA LEU A 228 23.66 -7.59 16.95
C LEU A 228 24.63 -8.77 16.99
N ILE A 229 24.68 -9.57 15.92
CA ILE A 229 25.52 -10.78 15.88
C ILE A 229 27.00 -10.42 16.03
N ILE A 230 27.49 -9.41 15.32
CA ILE A 230 28.90 -8.99 15.39
C ILE A 230 29.27 -8.58 16.81
N ASN A 231 28.45 -7.74 17.44
CA ASN A 231 28.74 -7.24 18.77
C ASN A 231 28.68 -8.33 19.83
N VAL A 232 27.70 -9.24 19.76
CA VAL A 232 27.58 -10.36 20.69
C VAL A 232 28.75 -11.33 20.54
N VAL A 233 29.08 -11.74 19.32
CA VAL A 233 30.19 -12.68 19.07
C VAL A 233 31.52 -12.07 19.50
N ALA A 234 31.76 -10.79 19.19
CA ALA A 234 32.99 -10.11 19.58
C ALA A 234 33.09 -9.91 21.10
N ALA A 235 31.98 -9.56 21.77
CA ALA A 235 31.94 -9.40 23.23
C ALA A 235 32.27 -10.71 23.95
N VAL A 236 31.63 -11.82 23.53
CA VAL A 236 31.82 -13.14 24.16
C VAL A 236 33.24 -13.66 23.92
N SER A 237 33.80 -13.46 22.73
CA SER A 237 35.10 -14.03 22.39
C SER A 237 36.30 -13.17 22.81
N SER A 238 36.19 -11.84 22.76
CA SER A 238 37.33 -10.93 22.98
C SER A 238 37.16 -9.99 24.18
N GLY A 239 36.01 -10.03 24.86
CA GLY A 239 35.68 -9.13 25.97
C GLY A 239 35.42 -7.67 25.55
N ASN A 240 35.59 -7.34 24.27
CA ASN A 240 35.49 -5.99 23.73
C ASN A 240 34.52 -5.93 22.55
N VAL A 241 33.80 -4.82 22.43
CA VAL A 241 32.82 -4.60 21.36
C VAL A 241 33.43 -3.72 20.27
N PRO A 242 33.41 -4.13 18.99
CA PRO A 242 34.05 -3.39 17.91
C PRO A 242 33.28 -2.12 17.53
N LEU A 243 31.95 -2.13 17.71
CA LEU A 243 31.08 -0.97 17.51
C LEU A 243 30.64 -0.43 18.87
N ASN A 244 30.92 0.84 19.14
CA ASN A 244 30.52 1.45 20.41
C ASN A 244 29.04 1.87 20.39
N ALA A 245 28.48 2.17 21.58
CA ALA A 245 27.08 2.54 21.71
C ALA A 245 26.71 3.80 20.89
N VAL A 246 27.60 4.79 20.78
CA VAL A 246 27.39 6.03 20.01
C VAL A 246 27.36 5.76 18.50
N GLN A 247 28.21 4.86 18.02
CA GLN A 247 28.29 4.43 16.62
C GLN A 247 27.05 3.63 16.24
N LEU A 248 26.55 2.75 17.11
CA LEU A 248 25.30 2.03 16.89
C LEU A 248 24.10 2.98 16.90
N LEU A 249 24.08 3.96 17.82
CA LEU A 249 23.05 5.00 17.83
C LEU A 249 23.08 5.81 16.53
N TRP A 250 24.26 6.13 16.02
CA TRP A 250 24.42 6.81 14.73
C TRP A 250 23.82 6.02 13.57
N VAL A 251 24.14 4.72 13.47
CA VAL A 251 23.56 3.86 12.43
C VAL A 251 22.03 3.81 12.57
N ASN A 252 21.54 3.52 13.77
CA ASN A 252 20.12 3.28 14.00
C ASN A 252 19.24 4.54 13.94
N LEU A 253 19.80 5.71 14.27
CA LEU A 253 19.02 6.95 14.31
C LEU A 253 19.11 7.73 13.00
N ILE A 254 20.30 7.78 12.39
CA ILE A 254 20.53 8.67 11.26
C ILE A 254 20.52 7.88 9.95
N MET A 255 21.35 6.85 9.82
CA MET A 255 21.38 6.09 8.58
C MET A 255 20.07 5.34 8.33
N ASP A 256 19.52 4.71 9.36
CA ASP A 256 18.26 3.98 9.21
C ASP A 256 17.08 4.91 8.88
N THR A 257 17.04 6.12 9.44
CA THR A 257 16.00 7.11 9.12
C THR A 257 16.14 7.64 7.69
N LEU A 258 17.37 7.89 7.24
CA LEU A 258 17.68 8.32 5.88
C LEU A 258 17.35 7.22 4.87
N GLY A 259 17.83 5.99 5.09
CA GLY A 259 17.51 4.83 4.27
C GLY A 259 16.02 4.48 4.26
N ALA A 260 15.31 4.66 5.38
CA ALA A 260 13.85 4.53 5.43
C ALA A 260 13.17 5.53 4.50
N LEU A 261 13.58 6.80 4.56
CA LEU A 261 13.04 7.83 3.68
C LEU A 261 13.33 7.52 2.21
N ALA A 262 14.54 7.06 1.89
CA ALA A 262 14.96 6.74 0.53
C ALA A 262 14.20 5.55 -0.07
N LEU A 263 13.98 4.48 0.72
CA LEU A 263 13.27 3.27 0.27
C LEU A 263 11.75 3.40 0.33
N ALA A 264 11.20 4.20 1.26
CA ALA A 264 9.76 4.40 1.40
C ALA A 264 9.15 5.26 0.28
N THR A 265 9.93 6.18 -0.29
CA THR A 265 9.48 7.20 -1.24
C THR A 265 9.60 6.80 -2.72
N GLU A 266 9.84 5.52 -3.01
CA GLU A 266 9.90 5.08 -4.40
C GLU A 266 8.53 5.16 -5.11
N PRO A 267 8.49 5.70 -6.34
CA PRO A 267 7.24 5.81 -7.09
C PRO A 267 6.75 4.44 -7.59
N PRO A 268 5.42 4.31 -7.82
CA PRO A 268 4.83 3.08 -8.33
C PRO A 268 5.37 2.69 -9.71
N THR A 269 5.46 1.39 -9.94
CA THR A 269 5.93 0.77 -11.19
C THR A 269 4.84 -0.14 -11.76
N ASP A 270 4.70 -0.17 -13.09
CA ASP A 270 3.61 -0.91 -13.76
C ASP A 270 3.66 -2.43 -13.53
N HIS A 271 4.83 -2.98 -13.23
CA HIS A 271 4.97 -4.41 -12.89
C HIS A 271 4.16 -4.82 -11.64
N LEU A 272 3.80 -3.87 -10.76
CA LEU A 272 3.02 -4.13 -9.54
C LEU A 272 1.58 -4.52 -9.88
N MET A 273 1.07 -4.06 -11.03
CA MET A 273 -0.28 -4.41 -11.50
C MET A 273 -0.34 -5.79 -12.17
N ARG A 274 0.80 -6.46 -12.37
CA ARG A 274 0.85 -7.82 -12.93
C ARG A 274 0.90 -8.91 -11.86
N ARG A 275 1.05 -8.53 -10.59
CA ARG A 275 1.09 -9.46 -9.45
C ARG A 275 -0.33 -9.69 -8.91
N PRO A 276 -0.64 -10.88 -8.38
CA PRO A 276 -1.89 -11.09 -7.65
C PRO A 276 -1.94 -10.23 -6.36
N PRO A 277 -3.13 -9.97 -5.81
CA PRO A 277 -3.27 -9.31 -4.51
C PRO A 277 -2.61 -10.13 -3.39
N VAL A 278 -2.01 -9.44 -2.44
CA VAL A 278 -1.40 -10.05 -1.24
C VAL A 278 -2.51 -10.48 -0.28
N GLY A 279 -2.48 -11.73 0.18
CA GLY A 279 -3.45 -12.25 1.14
C GLY A 279 -3.31 -11.62 2.53
N ARG A 280 -4.43 -11.46 3.25
CA ARG A 280 -4.47 -10.87 4.61
C ARG A 280 -3.62 -11.62 5.65
N ARG A 281 -3.39 -12.92 5.44
CA ARG A 281 -2.62 -13.79 6.34
C ARG A 281 -1.21 -14.10 5.82
N GLU A 282 -0.82 -13.51 4.69
CA GLU A 282 0.53 -13.71 4.18
C GLU A 282 1.53 -12.97 5.07
N PRO A 283 2.69 -13.59 5.39
CA PRO A 283 3.70 -12.95 6.22
C PRO A 283 4.32 -11.76 5.49
N LEU A 284 4.51 -10.66 6.23
CA LEU A 284 5.12 -9.44 5.69
C LEU A 284 6.54 -9.67 5.17
N ILE A 285 7.31 -10.51 5.87
CA ILE A 285 8.66 -10.93 5.48
C ILE A 285 8.55 -12.20 4.63
N THR A 286 8.76 -12.04 3.32
CA THR A 286 8.73 -13.16 2.38
C THR A 286 9.99 -14.01 2.48
N ASN A 287 9.96 -15.22 1.92
CA ASN A 287 11.16 -16.07 1.89
C ASN A 287 12.28 -15.48 1.04
N ILE A 288 11.94 -14.69 0.03
CA ILE A 288 12.90 -13.99 -0.80
C ILE A 288 13.67 -12.97 0.05
N MET A 289 12.96 -12.24 0.92
CA MET A 289 13.57 -11.34 1.89
C MET A 289 14.46 -12.09 2.88
N TRP A 290 14.03 -13.24 3.40
CA TRP A 290 14.86 -14.08 4.28
C TRP A 290 16.16 -14.53 3.62
N ARG A 291 16.09 -15.03 2.38
CA ARG A 291 17.28 -15.41 1.61
C ARG A 291 18.24 -14.23 1.48
N ASN A 292 17.73 -13.08 1.01
CA ASN A 292 18.54 -11.89 0.80
C ASN A 292 19.18 -11.40 2.12
N LEU A 293 18.40 -11.38 3.20
CA LEU A 293 18.85 -11.03 4.54
C LEU A 293 19.95 -11.96 5.03
N LEU A 294 19.75 -13.28 4.98
CA LEU A 294 20.71 -14.23 5.52
C LEU A 294 22.05 -14.17 4.78
N ILE A 295 22.03 -14.03 3.47
CA ILE A 295 23.25 -13.93 2.65
C ILE A 295 24.02 -12.65 2.99
N GLN A 296 23.33 -11.51 3.06
CA GLN A 296 23.94 -10.22 3.39
C GLN A 296 24.44 -10.17 4.83
N ALA A 297 23.62 -10.59 5.79
CA ALA A 297 23.99 -10.62 7.19
C ALA A 297 25.17 -11.56 7.44
N LEU A 298 25.17 -12.77 6.87
CA LEU A 298 26.29 -13.71 7.01
C LEU A 298 27.57 -13.12 6.44
N TYR A 299 27.52 -12.52 5.25
CA TYR A 299 28.67 -11.86 4.64
C TYR A 299 29.23 -10.72 5.52
N GLN A 300 28.38 -9.79 5.95
CA GLN A 300 28.78 -8.67 6.80
C GLN A 300 29.38 -9.17 8.12
N VAL A 301 28.73 -10.15 8.77
CA VAL A 301 29.21 -10.76 10.01
C VAL A 301 30.58 -11.41 9.79
N THR A 302 30.75 -12.24 8.75
CA THR A 302 32.01 -12.92 8.48
C THR A 302 33.15 -11.93 8.23
N VAL A 303 32.96 -10.95 7.34
CA VAL A 303 34.04 -10.00 7.01
C VAL A 303 34.41 -9.13 8.20
N LEU A 304 33.43 -8.65 8.96
CA LEU A 304 33.68 -7.77 10.10
C LEU A 304 34.26 -8.53 11.30
N LEU A 305 33.91 -9.81 11.51
CA LEU A 305 34.57 -10.65 12.51
C LEU A 305 36.01 -10.99 12.09
N VAL A 306 36.27 -11.28 10.82
CA VAL A 306 37.63 -11.46 10.31
C VAL A 306 38.46 -10.20 10.55
N LEU A 307 37.91 -9.01 10.27
CA LEU A 307 38.57 -7.75 10.63
C LEU A 307 38.72 -7.56 12.14
N ASN A 308 37.77 -8.00 12.96
CA ASN A 308 37.86 -7.87 14.41
C ASN A 308 38.99 -8.72 15.01
N PHE A 309 39.15 -9.98 14.57
CA PHE A 309 40.13 -10.92 15.11
C PHE A 309 41.48 -10.89 14.38
N ALA A 310 41.46 -10.87 13.05
CA ALA A 310 42.67 -10.91 12.22
C ALA A 310 43.09 -9.52 11.70
N GLY A 311 42.32 -8.47 11.93
CA GLY A 311 42.59 -7.13 11.36
C GLY A 311 43.95 -6.54 11.75
N ARG A 312 44.48 -6.83 12.94
CA ARG A 312 45.83 -6.36 13.34
C ARG A 312 46.93 -6.94 12.46
N SER A 313 46.80 -8.22 12.08
CA SER A 313 47.74 -8.90 11.18
C SER A 313 47.52 -8.48 9.73
N ILE A 314 46.26 -8.47 9.28
CA ILE A 314 45.88 -8.13 7.88
C ILE A 314 46.27 -6.69 7.51
N LEU A 315 46.17 -5.76 8.46
CA LEU A 315 46.47 -4.35 8.23
C LEU A 315 47.93 -3.98 8.54
N ASN A 316 48.79 -4.96 8.88
CA ASN A 316 50.18 -4.77 9.28
C ASN A 316 50.37 -3.71 10.39
N LEU A 317 49.46 -3.66 11.35
CA LEU A 317 49.48 -2.69 12.46
C LEU A 317 50.39 -3.12 13.62
N GLY A 318 51.29 -4.08 13.39
CA GLY A 318 52.18 -4.63 14.43
C GLY A 318 53.21 -3.62 14.96
N HIS A 319 53.47 -2.53 14.24
CA HIS A 319 54.43 -1.49 14.62
C HIS A 319 53.81 -0.33 15.43
N ASP A 320 52.48 -0.25 15.53
CA ASP A 320 51.78 0.81 16.26
C ASP A 320 51.59 0.46 17.74
N THR A 321 51.43 1.48 18.59
CA THR A 321 51.00 1.28 19.98
C THR A 321 49.67 0.53 20.01
N SER A 322 49.53 -0.45 20.93
CA SER A 322 48.36 -1.35 21.00
C SER A 322 47.01 -0.60 21.03
N ASP A 323 46.97 0.55 21.71
CA ASP A 323 45.80 1.42 21.81
C ASP A 323 45.48 2.15 20.50
N HIS A 324 46.49 2.62 19.78
CA HIS A 324 46.29 3.27 18.49
C HIS A 324 45.81 2.23 17.45
N ALA A 325 46.48 1.08 17.39
CA ALA A 325 46.09 -0.02 16.51
C ALA A 325 44.65 -0.50 16.78
N PHE A 326 44.23 -0.53 18.05
CA PHE A 326 42.86 -0.88 18.43
C PHE A 326 41.82 0.14 17.94
N LYS A 327 42.10 1.44 18.12
CA LYS A 327 41.21 2.52 17.65
C LYS A 327 41.12 2.57 16.13
N VAL A 328 42.23 2.39 15.41
CA VAL A 328 42.25 2.32 13.93
C VAL A 328 41.41 1.13 13.46
N LYS A 329 41.61 -0.06 14.05
CA LYS A 329 40.83 -1.26 13.73
C LYS A 329 39.32 -1.05 13.92
N ASN A 330 38.91 -0.56 15.09
CA ASN A 330 37.48 -0.35 15.37
C ASN A 330 36.88 0.73 14.48
N THR A 331 37.65 1.79 14.16
CA THR A 331 37.20 2.81 13.21
C THR A 331 37.05 2.24 11.80
N LEU A 332 37.95 1.36 11.36
CA LEU A 332 37.80 0.66 10.08
C LEU A 332 36.57 -0.25 10.07
N ILE A 333 36.33 -1.00 11.15
CA ILE A 333 35.14 -1.87 11.28
C ILE A 333 33.87 -1.02 11.21
N PHE A 334 33.81 0.09 11.95
CA PHE A 334 32.70 1.03 11.89
C PHE A 334 32.49 1.58 10.48
N ASN A 335 33.56 2.04 9.82
CA ASN A 335 33.47 2.60 8.48
C ASN A 335 33.05 1.55 7.43
N ALA A 336 33.63 0.35 7.48
CA ALA A 336 33.26 -0.75 6.60
C ALA A 336 31.81 -1.18 6.84
N PHE A 337 31.35 -1.23 8.09
CA PHE A 337 29.97 -1.53 8.42
C PHE A 337 29.00 -0.50 7.83
N VAL A 338 29.31 0.80 7.95
CA VAL A 338 28.49 1.86 7.37
C VAL A 338 28.40 1.73 5.85
N PHE A 339 29.53 1.58 5.15
CA PHE A 339 29.49 1.39 3.70
C PHE A 339 28.78 0.11 3.29
N CYS A 340 28.91 -0.98 4.05
CA CYS A 340 28.11 -2.19 3.80
C CYS A 340 26.60 -1.91 3.88
N GLN A 341 26.14 -1.01 4.76
CA GLN A 341 24.74 -0.62 4.81
C GLN A 341 24.34 0.21 3.60
N VAL A 342 25.12 1.22 3.22
CA VAL A 342 24.87 1.99 2.00
C VAL A 342 24.71 1.06 0.79
N PHE A 343 25.60 0.08 0.62
CA PHE A 343 25.52 -0.87 -0.50
C PHE A 343 24.34 -1.85 -0.37
N ASN A 344 24.00 -2.28 0.85
CA ASN A 344 22.84 -3.10 1.13
C ASN A 344 21.52 -2.36 0.84
N GLU A 345 21.48 -1.04 1.02
CA GLU A 345 20.32 -0.21 0.68
C GLU A 345 19.96 -0.33 -0.81
N PHE A 346 20.96 -0.27 -1.70
CA PHE A 346 20.76 -0.54 -3.12
C PHE A 346 20.18 -1.95 -3.32
N ASN A 347 20.77 -2.97 -2.70
CA ASN A 347 20.30 -4.36 -2.83
C ASN A 347 18.85 -4.55 -2.36
N ALA A 348 18.44 -3.84 -1.30
CA ALA A 348 17.11 -3.91 -0.71
C ALA A 348 16.02 -3.26 -1.58
N ARG A 349 16.38 -2.29 -2.42
CA ARG A 349 15.46 -1.61 -3.34
C ARG A 349 14.71 -2.55 -4.30
N LYS A 350 15.39 -3.60 -4.76
CA LYS A 350 14.86 -4.59 -5.70
C LYS A 350 15.11 -6.01 -5.16
N PRO A 351 14.26 -6.52 -4.26
CA PRO A 351 14.48 -7.82 -3.62
C PRO A 351 14.37 -8.99 -4.61
N ASP A 352 13.52 -8.86 -5.63
CA ASP A 352 13.19 -9.93 -6.58
C ASP A 352 13.98 -9.85 -7.90
N GLU A 353 14.55 -8.69 -8.24
CA GLU A 353 15.24 -8.47 -9.53
C GLU A 353 16.77 -8.49 -9.36
N ILE A 354 17.48 -9.12 -10.30
CA ILE A 354 18.95 -9.17 -10.31
C ILE A 354 19.55 -7.78 -10.59
N ASN A 355 18.92 -7.01 -11.49
CA ASN A 355 19.39 -5.68 -11.88
C ASN A 355 19.01 -4.61 -10.85
N VAL A 356 19.83 -4.49 -9.81
CA VAL A 356 19.69 -3.50 -8.75
C VAL A 356 19.78 -2.05 -9.26
N TRP A 357 20.52 -1.83 -10.35
CA TRP A 357 20.77 -0.52 -10.96
C TRP A 357 19.60 0.06 -11.76
N LYS A 358 18.58 -0.76 -12.08
CA LYS A 358 17.51 -0.35 -12.98
C LYS A 358 16.67 0.76 -12.35
N GLY A 359 16.70 1.93 -12.99
CA GLY A 359 15.94 3.10 -12.54
C GLY A 359 16.55 3.80 -11.32
N VAL A 360 17.81 3.49 -10.97
CA VAL A 360 18.46 4.09 -9.81
C VAL A 360 18.63 5.59 -9.95
N THR A 361 19.17 6.01 -11.09
CA THR A 361 19.41 7.41 -11.45
C THR A 361 18.12 8.20 -11.72
N ARG A 362 16.98 7.52 -11.93
CA ARG A 362 15.68 8.17 -12.11
C ARG A 362 15.09 8.66 -10.79
N ASN A 363 15.49 8.06 -9.66
CA ASN A 363 15.06 8.50 -8.34
C ASN A 363 16.11 9.43 -7.74
N HIS A 364 15.98 10.73 -8.02
CA HIS A 364 16.91 11.76 -7.53
C HIS A 364 16.94 11.86 -6.01
N LEU A 365 15.81 11.61 -5.33
CA LEU A 365 15.73 11.64 -3.87
C LEU A 365 16.59 10.52 -3.27
N PHE A 366 16.48 9.30 -3.80
CA PHE A 366 17.30 8.17 -3.37
C PHE A 366 18.80 8.46 -3.55
N MET A 367 19.21 8.96 -4.71
CA MET A 367 20.61 9.32 -4.96
C MET A 367 21.11 10.47 -4.06
N GLY A 368 20.25 11.45 -3.78
CA GLY A 368 20.56 12.55 -2.87
C GLY A 368 20.77 12.08 -1.44
N ILE A 369 19.95 11.13 -0.96
CA ILE A 369 20.07 10.56 0.38
C ILE A 369 21.33 9.71 0.51
N VAL A 370 21.61 8.81 -0.43
CA VAL A 370 22.86 8.04 -0.44
C VAL A 370 24.10 8.96 -0.44
N GLY A 371 24.06 10.04 -1.24
CA GLY A 371 25.13 11.03 -1.25
C GLY A 371 25.29 11.73 0.10
N LEU A 372 24.18 12.10 0.74
CA LEU A 372 24.16 12.69 2.07
C LEU A 372 24.73 11.74 3.13
N GLU A 373 24.39 10.46 3.10
CA GLU A 373 24.92 9.45 4.03
C GLU A 373 26.45 9.33 3.93
N VAL A 374 26.99 9.27 2.71
CA VAL A 374 28.44 9.22 2.48
C VAL A 374 29.12 10.51 2.99
N VAL A 375 28.53 11.68 2.73
CA VAL A 375 29.07 12.97 3.23
C VAL A 375 29.04 13.02 4.76
N LEU A 376 27.94 12.62 5.39
CA LEU A 376 27.83 12.57 6.85
C LEU A 376 28.84 11.59 7.46
N GLN A 377 29.07 10.44 6.83
CA GLN A 377 30.08 9.48 7.26
C GLN A 377 31.50 10.06 7.19
N VAL A 378 31.83 10.80 6.13
CA VAL A 378 33.11 11.53 6.02
C VAL A 378 33.23 12.58 7.12
N ILE A 379 32.17 13.35 7.39
CA ILE A 379 32.17 14.36 8.44
C ILE A 379 32.46 13.72 9.80
N ILE A 380 31.86 12.57 10.10
CA ILE A 380 32.08 11.89 11.38
C ILE A 380 33.52 11.47 11.58
N ILE A 381 34.12 10.81 10.59
CA ILE A 381 35.47 10.25 10.73
C ILE A 381 36.52 11.36 10.80
N PHE A 382 36.33 12.48 10.09
CA PHE A 382 37.31 13.56 10.05
C PHE A 382 37.16 14.58 11.20
N PHE A 383 35.92 14.90 11.58
CA PHE A 383 35.62 16.02 12.50
C PHE A 383 35.05 15.58 13.85
N LEU A 384 34.28 14.48 13.93
CA LEU A 384 33.63 14.04 15.18
C LEU A 384 34.36 12.86 15.87
N GLY A 385 35.66 12.70 15.62
CA GLY A 385 36.47 11.61 16.17
C GLY A 385 36.45 11.51 17.70
N LYS A 386 36.47 12.65 18.40
CA LYS A 386 36.39 12.70 19.87
C LYS A 386 35.06 12.20 20.42
N PHE A 387 33.95 12.51 19.74
CA PHE A 387 32.60 12.12 20.17
C PHE A 387 32.29 10.66 19.87
N THR A 388 32.74 10.18 18.70
CA THR A 388 32.47 8.82 18.22
C THR A 388 33.56 7.80 18.59
N SER A 389 34.60 8.24 19.32
CA SER A 389 35.81 7.47 19.62
C SER A 389 36.46 6.88 18.36
N THR A 390 36.46 7.65 17.26
CA THR A 390 37.07 7.27 15.98
C THR A 390 38.37 8.03 15.71
N VAL A 391 39.23 7.46 14.88
CA VAL A 391 40.48 8.09 14.43
C VAL A 391 40.43 8.35 12.93
N ARG A 392 41.16 9.36 12.47
CA ARG A 392 41.21 9.69 11.03
C ARG A 392 41.80 8.52 10.26
N LEU A 393 41.01 7.96 9.33
CA LEU A 393 41.43 6.86 8.47
C LEU A 393 42.26 7.39 7.29
N SER A 394 43.31 6.65 6.93
CA SER A 394 44.07 6.92 5.70
C SER A 394 43.24 6.57 4.46
N TRP A 395 43.53 7.19 3.32
CA TRP A 395 42.80 6.94 2.07
C TRP A 395 42.83 5.46 1.65
N LYS A 396 43.90 4.72 1.97
CA LYS A 396 44.00 3.27 1.73
C LYS A 396 42.94 2.50 2.52
N LEU A 397 42.72 2.86 3.78
CA LEU A 397 41.72 2.22 4.64
C LEU A 397 40.29 2.55 4.20
N TRP A 398 40.05 3.76 3.69
CA TRP A 398 38.78 4.11 3.04
C TRP A 398 38.50 3.23 1.82
N LEU A 399 39.50 3.01 0.96
CA LEU A 399 39.35 2.10 -0.18
C LEU A 399 39.11 0.65 0.24
N VAL A 400 39.75 0.18 1.31
CA VAL A 400 39.47 -1.15 1.87
C VAL A 400 38.02 -1.26 2.34
N SER A 401 37.50 -0.26 3.06
CA SER A 401 36.08 -0.23 3.47
C SER A 401 35.14 -0.26 2.26
N LEU A 402 35.43 0.54 1.21
CA LEU A 402 34.63 0.56 -0.02
C LEU A 402 34.70 -0.76 -0.79
N ALA A 403 35.88 -1.39 -0.87
CA ALA A 403 36.06 -2.67 -1.55
C ALA A 403 35.26 -3.78 -0.85
N ILE A 404 35.29 -3.81 0.48
CA ILE A 404 34.47 -4.73 1.29
C ILE A 404 32.98 -4.51 1.01
N ALA A 405 32.52 -3.27 0.97
CA ALA A 405 31.13 -2.97 0.68
C ALA A 405 30.76 -3.35 -0.76
N PHE A 406 31.64 -3.13 -1.74
CA PHE A 406 31.42 -3.45 -3.14
C PHE A 406 31.17 -4.94 -3.40
N VAL A 407 31.85 -5.82 -2.68
CA VAL A 407 31.66 -7.29 -2.77
C VAL A 407 30.23 -7.71 -2.40
N SER A 408 29.49 -6.90 -1.63
CA SER A 408 28.09 -7.21 -1.28
C SER A 408 27.14 -7.23 -2.49
N TRP A 409 27.43 -6.48 -3.56
CA TRP A 409 26.61 -6.43 -4.78
C TRP A 409 26.68 -7.71 -5.63
N PRO A 410 27.87 -8.19 -6.08
CA PRO A 410 27.95 -9.45 -6.80
C PRO A 410 27.45 -10.61 -5.94
N LEU A 411 27.71 -10.58 -4.63
CA LEU A 411 27.18 -11.60 -3.72
C LEU A 411 25.64 -11.59 -3.68
N ALA A 412 25.01 -10.41 -3.63
CA ALA A 412 23.55 -10.30 -3.73
C ALA A 412 23.03 -10.84 -5.06
N ALA A 413 23.71 -10.53 -6.17
CA ALA A 413 23.32 -11.00 -7.49
C ALA A 413 23.40 -12.53 -7.59
N VAL A 414 24.48 -13.14 -7.09
CA VAL A 414 24.64 -14.60 -7.02
C VAL A 414 23.62 -15.22 -6.07
N GLY A 415 23.40 -14.61 -4.90
CA GLY A 415 22.40 -15.05 -3.93
C GLY A 415 20.99 -15.08 -4.50
N LYS A 416 20.66 -14.13 -5.39
CA LYS A 416 19.36 -14.09 -6.09
C LYS A 416 19.13 -15.26 -7.05
N LEU A 417 20.18 -15.96 -7.50
CA LEU A 417 20.08 -17.17 -8.34
C LEU A 417 19.62 -18.39 -7.54
N ILE A 418 19.74 -18.36 -6.21
CA ILE A 418 19.32 -19.47 -5.37
C ILE A 418 17.79 -19.50 -5.33
N PRO A 419 17.14 -20.58 -5.81
CA PRO A 419 15.70 -20.69 -5.81
C PRO A 419 15.18 -20.76 -4.38
N VAL A 420 14.03 -20.13 -4.15
CA VAL A 420 13.41 -20.03 -2.82
C VAL A 420 12.13 -20.85 -2.81
N PRO A 421 11.84 -21.63 -1.76
CA PRO A 421 10.57 -22.34 -1.65
C PRO A 421 9.41 -21.35 -1.60
N GLU A 422 8.29 -21.70 -2.24
CA GLU A 422 7.07 -20.88 -2.20
C GLU A 422 6.42 -20.82 -0.81
N ARG A 423 6.70 -21.80 0.07
CA ARG A 423 6.12 -21.88 1.41
C ARG A 423 6.90 -21.09 2.45
N PRO A 424 6.28 -20.16 3.20
CA PRO A 424 6.96 -19.35 4.20
C PRO A 424 7.82 -20.16 5.19
N PHE A 425 9.05 -19.72 5.47
CA PHE A 425 9.95 -20.38 6.43
C PHE A 425 9.30 -20.56 7.82
N GLY A 426 8.41 -19.64 8.23
CA GLY A 426 7.65 -19.75 9.48
C GLY A 426 6.71 -20.95 9.55
N GLU A 427 6.18 -21.42 8.42
CA GLU A 427 5.28 -22.58 8.38
C GLU A 427 5.99 -23.92 8.68
N TYR A 428 7.30 -24.00 8.39
CA TYR A 428 8.09 -25.17 8.76
C TYR A 428 8.20 -25.35 10.28
N PHE A 429 8.24 -24.24 11.03
CA PHE A 429 8.31 -24.27 12.49
C PHE A 429 6.94 -24.48 13.14
N THR A 430 5.86 -23.91 12.59
CA THR A 430 4.50 -24.14 13.11
C THR A 430 4.02 -25.56 12.87
N LYS A 431 4.38 -26.19 11.75
CA LYS A 431 4.01 -27.60 11.48
C LYS A 431 4.71 -28.58 12.43
N LYS A 432 5.98 -28.33 12.78
CA LYS A 432 6.68 -29.09 13.84
C LYS A 432 5.96 -28.96 15.20
N ARG A 433 5.44 -27.77 15.51
CA ARG A 433 4.70 -27.51 16.76
C ARG A 433 3.32 -28.19 16.80
N HIS A 434 2.64 -28.32 15.67
CA HIS A 434 1.39 -29.10 15.56
C HIS A 434 1.65 -30.62 15.59
N GLN A 435 2.75 -31.10 15.00
CA GLN A 435 3.14 -32.52 15.10
C GLN A 435 3.61 -32.90 16.51
N GLN A 436 4.29 -32.01 17.24
CA GLN A 436 4.68 -32.27 18.64
C GLN A 436 3.52 -32.20 19.65
N LYS A 437 2.41 -31.53 19.32
CA LYS A 437 1.22 -31.47 20.19
C LYS A 437 0.26 -32.66 20.04
N ASN A 438 0.45 -33.53 19.05
CA ASN A 438 -0.29 -34.80 18.91
C ASN A 438 0.66 -36.02 18.86
N PRO A 439 1.29 -36.43 19.97
CA PRO A 439 1.98 -37.72 20.04
C PRO A 439 1.08 -38.87 20.54
N SER A 440 -0.24 -38.70 20.66
CA SER A 440 -1.13 -39.77 21.12
C SER A 440 -2.48 -39.75 20.40
N GLY A 441 -2.62 -40.69 19.47
CA GLY A 441 -3.85 -41.03 18.75
C GLY A 441 -3.68 -42.39 18.09
N LYS A 442 -3.49 -43.42 18.92
CA LYS A 442 -3.94 -44.78 18.61
C LYS A 442 -5.36 -44.91 19.13
#